data_AF-A0A1Q7R1L7-F1
#
_entry.id   AF-A0A1Q7R1L7-F1
#
_cell.length_a   1.000
_cell.length_b   1.000
_cell.length_c   1.000
_cell.angle_alpha   90.00
_cell.angle_beta   90.00
_cell.angle_gamma   90.00
#
_symmetry.space_group_name_H-M   'P 1'
#
loop_
_entity.id
_entity.type
_entity.pdbx_description
1 polymer ?
#
loop_
_entity_poly.entity_id
_entity_poly.type
_entity_poly.pdbx_seq_one_letter_code
_entity_poly.pdbx_strand_id
1 'polypeptide(L)'
;MLDLFDKNKNEARAAIAKASDDHLMKNWSLLRGGQTIMTMPRTAVLRGFVMNHMIHHRAQLGVYLRLNNIPVPSIYGPSADEGQLG
;
A
#
# COMPACT_ATOMS: atom_id res chain seq x y z
N MET A 1 -9.85 1.88 14.78
CA MET A 1 -8.88 1.39 13.76
C MET A 1 -9.34 1.74 12.35
N LEU A 2 -10.60 1.47 11.97
CA LEU A 2 -11.14 1.84 10.66
C LEU A 2 -11.21 3.37 10.43
N ASP A 3 -11.65 4.15 11.41
CA ASP A 3 -11.69 5.62 11.26
C ASP A 3 -10.30 6.24 10.99
N LEU A 4 -9.27 5.69 11.65
CA LEU A 4 -7.89 6.11 11.42
C LEU A 4 -7.42 5.73 10.02
N PHE A 5 -7.78 4.53 9.55
CA PHE A 5 -7.51 4.11 8.18
C PHE A 5 -8.18 5.04 7.16
N ASP A 6 -9.46 5.38 7.35
CA ASP A 6 -10.20 6.26 6.44
C ASP A 6 -9.63 7.67 6.43
N LYS A 7 -9.30 8.22 7.61
CA LYS A 7 -8.59 9.49 7.73
C LYS A 7 -7.29 9.48 6.94
N ASN A 8 -6.41 8.51 7.22
CA ASN A 8 -5.08 8.42 6.59
C ASN A 8 -5.18 8.22 5.07
N LYS A 9 -6.12 7.40 4.61
CA LYS A 9 -6.40 7.18 3.18
C LYS A 9 -6.80 8.48 2.50
N ASN A 10 -7.71 9.25 3.08
CA ASN A 10 -8.21 10.49 2.50
C ASN A 10 -7.12 11.57 2.46
N GLU A 11 -6.36 11.72 3.55
CA GLU A 11 -5.23 12.66 3.62
C GLU A 11 -4.12 12.29 2.62
N ALA A 12 -3.74 11.02 2.54
CA ALA A 12 -2.72 10.55 1.60
C ALA A 12 -3.15 10.78 0.14
N ARG A 13 -4.39 10.47 -0.22
CA ARG A 13 -4.91 10.73 -1.58
C ARG A 13 -4.89 12.22 -1.91
N ALA A 14 -5.31 13.08 -0.99
CA ALA A 14 -5.30 14.52 -1.18
C ALA A 14 -3.88 15.07 -1.32
N ALA A 15 -2.91 14.57 -0.54
CA ALA A 15 -1.52 14.98 -0.62
C ALA A 15 -0.86 14.56 -1.95
N ILE A 16 -1.09 13.33 -2.39
CA ILE A 16 -0.57 12.81 -3.67
C ILE A 16 -1.15 13.61 -4.84
N ALA A 17 -2.46 13.88 -4.84
CA ALA A 17 -3.13 14.62 -5.91
C ALA A 17 -2.67 16.09 -6.02
N LYS A 18 -2.21 16.69 -4.92
CA LYS A 18 -1.70 18.07 -4.88
C LYS A 18 -0.20 18.17 -5.18
N ALA A 19 0.54 17.06 -5.19
CA ALA A 19 1.97 17.08 -5.43
C ALA A 19 2.26 17.37 -6.91
N SER A 20 3.19 18.30 -7.17
CA SER A 20 3.69 18.53 -8.52
C SER A 20 4.72 17.48 -8.93
N ASP A 21 4.95 17.33 -10.24
CA ASP A 21 5.99 16.44 -10.77
C ASP A 21 7.37 16.81 -10.22
N ASP A 22 7.71 18.11 -10.19
CA ASP A 22 8.95 18.61 -9.58
C ASP A 22 9.09 18.20 -8.12
N HIS A 23 7.99 18.22 -7.35
CA HIS A 23 8.00 17.75 -5.97
C HIS A 23 8.29 16.24 -5.92
N LEU A 24 7.63 15.45 -6.77
CA LEU A 24 7.75 14.00 -6.80
C LEU A 24 9.10 13.51 -7.35
N MET A 25 9.79 14.31 -8.15
CA MET A 25 11.13 14.01 -8.67
C MET A 25 12.25 14.31 -7.67
N LYS A 26 11.98 15.03 -6.57
CA LYS A 26 12.99 15.26 -5.52
C LYS A 26 13.32 13.96 -4.79
N ASN A 27 14.59 13.82 -4.43
CA ASN A 27 15.06 12.70 -3.62
C ASN A 27 14.51 12.74 -2.20
N TRP A 28 14.20 11.55 -1.69
CA TRP A 28 13.88 11.29 -0.29
C TRP A 28 14.74 10.14 0.21
N SER A 29 15.17 10.23 1.47
CA SER A 29 16.06 9.25 2.10
C SER A 29 15.37 8.56 3.28
N LEU A 30 15.43 7.23 3.29
CA LEU A 30 15.09 6.43 4.48
C LEU A 30 16.32 6.37 5.38
N LEU A 31 16.15 6.78 6.64
CA LEU A 31 17.20 6.75 7.65
C LEU A 31 16.87 5.72 8.73
N ARG A 32 17.91 5.04 9.23
CA ARG A 32 17.85 4.20 10.43
C ARG A 32 18.88 4.72 11.43
N GLY A 33 18.41 5.36 12.50
CA GLY A 33 19.31 5.96 13.50
C GLY A 33 20.26 7.01 12.90
N GLY A 34 19.81 7.77 11.90
CA GLY A 34 20.64 8.75 11.19
C GLY A 34 21.48 8.18 10.05
N GLN A 35 21.62 6.85 9.92
CA GLN A 35 22.30 6.23 8.79
C GLN A 35 21.36 6.11 7.59
N THR A 36 21.78 6.62 6.43
CA THR A 36 21.03 6.48 5.18
C THR A 36 21.02 5.03 4.73
N ILE A 37 19.82 4.46 4.61
CA ILE A 37 19.59 3.10 4.11
C ILE A 37 19.29 3.12 2.61
N MET A 38 18.58 4.15 2.15
CA MET A 38 18.15 4.27 0.76
C MET A 38 17.88 5.73 0.44
N THR A 39 18.23 6.17 -0.78
CA THR A 39 17.84 7.47 -1.34
C THR A 39 17.32 7.25 -2.75
N MET A 40 16.14 7.78 -3.06
CA MET A 40 15.52 7.70 -4.38
C MET A 40 14.48 8.82 -4.56
N PRO A 41 14.08 9.13 -5.81
CA PRO A 41 12.99 10.07 -6.06
C PRO A 41 11.71 9.67 -5.32
N ARG A 42 10.95 10.64 -4.79
CA ARG A 42 9.70 10.39 -4.04
C ARG A 42 8.71 9.55 -4.85
N THR A 43 8.61 9.76 -6.16
CA THR A 43 7.75 8.95 -7.03
C THR A 43 8.12 7.47 -7.01
N ALA A 44 9.43 7.16 -7.02
CA ALA A 44 9.93 5.78 -6.98
C ALA A 44 9.65 5.13 -5.61
N VAL A 45 9.80 5.89 -4.52
CA VAL A 45 9.40 5.42 -3.17
C VAL A 45 7.92 5.10 -3.14
N LEU A 46 7.06 6.02 -3.57
CA LEU A 46 5.61 5.84 -3.52
C LEU A 46 5.18 4.62 -4.35
N ARG A 47 5.54 4.60 -5.63
CA ARG A 47 5.08 3.57 -6.57
C ARG A 47 5.72 2.21 -6.36
N GLY A 48 7.03 2.19 -6.09
CA GLY A 48 7.84 0.99 -6.03
C GLY A 48 7.96 0.38 -4.64
N PHE A 49 7.99 1.21 -3.59
CA PHE A 49 8.14 0.72 -2.22
C PHE A 49 6.80 0.72 -1.47
N VAL A 50 6.18 1.89 -1.27
CA VAL A 50 4.99 2.03 -0.40
C VAL A 50 3.79 1.23 -0.91
N MET A 51 3.44 1.37 -2.19
CA MET A 51 2.29 0.66 -2.77
C MET A 51 2.49 -0.86 -2.78
N ASN A 52 3.69 -1.34 -3.12
CA ASN A 52 4.01 -2.77 -3.08
C ASN A 52 3.99 -3.32 -1.65
N HIS A 53 4.43 -2.52 -0.67
CA HIS A 53 4.35 -2.90 0.74
C HIS A 53 2.90 -3.02 1.23
N MET A 54 2.00 -2.12 0.82
CA MET A 54 0.57 -2.25 1.11
C MET A 54 -0.05 -3.48 0.44
N ILE A 55 0.32 -3.78 -0.80
CA ILE A 55 -0.14 -4.99 -1.51
C ILE A 55 0.31 -6.25 -0.75
N HIS A 56 1.57 -6.29 -0.33
CA HIS A 56 2.14 -7.37 0.46
C HIS A 56 1.37 -7.59 1.78
N HIS A 57 1.14 -6.54 2.57
CA HIS A 57 0.40 -6.65 3.83
C HIS A 57 -1.08 -6.95 3.65
N ARG A 58 -1.71 -6.49 2.56
CA ARG A 58 -3.08 -6.90 2.22
C ARG A 58 -3.17 -8.41 1.98
N ALA A 59 -2.16 -9.01 1.33
CA ALA A 59 -2.11 -10.47 1.16
C ALA A 59 -1.95 -11.20 2.50
N GLN A 60 -1.13 -10.69 3.43
CA GLN A 60 -1.02 -11.23 4.78
C GLN A 60 -2.36 -11.17 5.53
N LEU A 61 -3.11 -10.07 5.41
CA LEU A 61 -4.46 -9.98 5.97
C LEU A 61 -5.40 -11.03 5.37
N GLY A 62 -5.31 -11.29 4.06
CA GLY A 62 -6.05 -12.37 3.40
C GLY A 62 -5.77 -13.75 3.99
N VAL A 63 -4.51 -14.03 4.35
CA VAL A 63 -4.15 -15.28 5.06
C VAL A 63 -4.85 -15.35 6.41
N TYR A 64 -4.90 -14.26 7.17
CA TYR A 64 -5.63 -14.25 8.45
C TYR A 64 -7.13 -14.48 8.28
N LEU A 65 -7.77 -13.91 7.26
CA LEU A 65 -9.18 -14.19 6.97
C LEU A 65 -9.38 -15.69 6.72
N ARG A 66 -8.55 -16.29 5.87
CA ARG A 66 -8.62 -17.73 5.55
C ARG A 66 -8.44 -18.62 6.78
N LEU A 67 -7.44 -18.32 7.62
CA LEU A 67 -7.19 -19.09 8.84
C LEU A 67 -8.33 -19.01 9.86
N ASN A 68 -9.16 -17.97 9.80
CA ASN A 68 -10.33 -17.78 10.65
C ASN A 68 -11.64 -18.20 9.96
N ASN A 69 -11.58 -18.94 8.85
CA ASN A 69 -12.75 -19.37 8.06
C ASN A 69 -13.64 -18.20 7.59
N ILE A 70 -13.05 -17.01 7.38
CA ILE A 70 -13.73 -15.87 6.79
C ILE A 70 -13.43 -15.85 5.28
N PRO A 71 -14.43 -15.66 4.40
CA PRO A 71 -14.22 -15.56 2.96
C PRO A 71 -13.18 -14.49 2.61
N VAL A 72 -12.24 -14.84 1.75
CA VAL A 72 -11.23 -13.91 1.25
C VAL A 72 -11.82 -13.19 0.04
N PRO A 73 -11.84 -11.84 0.03
CA PRO A 73 -12.36 -11.10 -1.11
C PRO A 73 -11.48 -11.29 -2.36
N SER A 74 -12.07 -11.17 -3.55
CA SER A 74 -11.29 -11.06 -4.80
C SER A 74 -10.32 -9.88 -4.78
N ILE A 75 -9.14 -10.09 -5.35
CA ILE A 75 -8.02 -9.14 -5.33
C ILE A 75 -7.57 -8.75 -6.74
N TYR A 76 -7.17 -9.74 -7.55
CA TYR A 76 -6.76 -9.57 -8.95
C TYR A 76 -7.58 -10.46 -9.91
N GLY A 77 -8.60 -11.11 -9.37
CA GLY A 77 -9.38 -12.19 -9.96
C GLY A 77 -10.10 -12.95 -8.84
N PRO A 78 -11.00 -13.89 -9.18
CA PRO A 78 -11.79 -14.60 -8.19
C PRO A 78 -10.92 -15.21 -7.10
N SER A 79 -11.34 -15.07 -5.84
CA SER A 79 -10.77 -15.88 -4.77
C SER A 79 -11.32 -17.31 -4.87
N ALA A 80 -10.76 -18.24 -4.10
CA ALA A 80 -11.34 -19.58 -4.00
C ALA A 80 -12.75 -19.58 -3.36
N ASP A 81 -13.18 -18.46 -2.77
CA ASP A 81 -14.46 -18.32 -2.09
C ASP A 81 -15.56 -17.71 -2.99
N GLU A 82 -15.22 -17.24 -4.19
CA GLU A 82 -16.16 -16.55 -5.10
C GLU A 82 -16.58 -17.36 -6.33
N GLY A 83 -16.15 -18.63 -6.44
CA GLY A 83 -16.50 -19.53 -7.56
C GLY A 83 -15.85 -19.14 -8.90
N GLN A 84 -15.50 -20.14 -9.72
CA GLN A 84 -15.19 -19.87 -11.13
C GLN A 84 -16.45 -19.27 -11.75
N LEU A 85 -16.33 -18.11 -12.41
CA LEU A 85 -17.33 -17.67 -13.39
C LEU A 85 -17.62 -18.90 -14.28
N GLY A 86 -18.86 -19.38 -14.23
CA GLY A 86 -19.29 -20.61 -14.90
C GLY A 86 -19.02 -20.59 -16.40
#